data_AF-A0A433B6M5-F1
#
_entry.id   AF-A0A433B6M5-F1
#
_cell.length_a   1.000
_cell.length_b   1.000
_cell.length_c   1.000
_cell.angle_alpha   90.00
_cell.angle_beta   90.00
_cell.angle_gamma   90.00
#
_symmetry.space_group_name_H-M   'P 1'
#
loop_
_entity.id
_entity.type
_entity.pdbx_description
1 polymer ?
#
loop_
_entity_poly.entity_id
_entity_poly.type
_entity_poly.pdbx_seq_one_letter_code
_entity_poly.pdbx_strand_id
1 'polypeptide(L)'
;MRKSLIFWSLALLPLAAGVGMQANAGTPLNDADCAAAWKEAGGADLSPDKAKPFIASFDQVDVDHDGAINWEEFKAGCAKGLVTK
;
A
#
# COMPACT_ATOMS: atom_id res chain seq x y z
N MET A 1 41.70 47.04 -7.63
CA MET A 1 40.74 46.27 -8.47
C MET A 1 40.87 44.79 -8.09
N ARG A 2 40.06 44.29 -7.15
CA ARG A 2 38.96 43.32 -7.37
C ARG A 2 39.29 42.19 -8.35
N LYS A 3 39.49 40.97 -7.83
CA LYS A 3 38.57 39.85 -8.11
C LYS A 3 38.87 38.66 -7.20
N SER A 4 38.05 38.56 -6.17
CA SER A 4 37.89 37.39 -5.30
C SER A 4 37.31 36.25 -6.13
N LEU A 5 37.99 35.10 -6.17
CA LEU A 5 37.47 33.88 -6.77
C LEU A 5 36.63 33.16 -5.72
N ILE A 6 35.31 33.35 -5.83
CA ILE A 6 34.31 32.71 -4.95
C ILE A 6 34.00 31.34 -5.52
N PHE A 7 34.28 30.33 -4.70
CA PHE A 7 33.87 28.95 -4.83
C PHE A 7 32.35 28.86 -4.92
N TRP A 8 31.83 28.20 -5.95
CA TRP A 8 30.45 27.75 -5.95
C TRP A 8 30.38 26.30 -6.43
N SER A 9 30.61 25.40 -5.47
CA SER A 9 30.31 23.98 -5.61
C SER A 9 28.80 23.81 -5.67
N LEU A 10 28.28 23.59 -6.88
CA LEU A 10 26.91 23.12 -7.08
C LEU A 10 26.84 21.64 -6.71
N ALA A 11 26.54 21.35 -5.43
CA ALA A 11 26.06 20.04 -5.03
C ALA A 11 24.57 19.95 -5.35
N LEU A 12 24.25 19.40 -6.53
CA LEU A 12 22.89 18.98 -6.86
C LEU A 12 22.61 17.64 -6.18
N LEU A 13 21.90 17.68 -5.05
CA LEU A 13 21.18 16.53 -4.52
C LEU A 13 19.77 16.54 -5.13
N PRO A 14 19.41 15.58 -6.01
CA PRO A 14 18.01 15.34 -6.31
C PRO A 14 17.37 14.69 -5.08
N LEU A 15 16.33 15.34 -4.56
CA LEU A 15 15.47 14.82 -3.52
C LEU A 15 14.93 13.45 -3.93
N ALA A 16 15.08 12.46 -3.07
CA ALA A 16 14.32 11.22 -3.17
C ALA A 16 12.84 11.56 -3.00
N ALA A 17 12.09 11.51 -4.11
CA ALA A 17 10.64 11.47 -4.06
C ALA A 17 10.26 10.10 -3.46
N GLY A 18 10.04 10.06 -2.15
CA GLY A 18 9.27 8.99 -1.53
C GLY A 18 7.87 9.04 -2.11
N VAL A 19 7.59 8.15 -3.06
CA VAL A 19 6.21 7.79 -3.42
C VAL A 19 5.62 7.13 -2.19
N GLY A 20 4.94 7.92 -1.36
CA GLY A 20 4.00 7.40 -0.38
C GLY A 20 2.94 6.63 -1.12
N MET A 21 2.82 5.34 -0.82
CA MET A 21 1.76 4.46 -1.28
C MET A 21 0.42 5.16 -1.04
N GLN A 22 -0.22 5.59 -2.14
CA GLN A 22 -1.49 6.29 -2.08
C GLN A 22 -2.56 5.25 -1.75
N ALA A 23 -3.06 5.27 -0.50
CA ALA A 23 -4.21 4.47 -0.09
C ALA A 23 -5.47 5.00 -0.79
N ASN A 24 -5.60 4.65 -2.06
CA ASN A 24 -6.79 4.92 -2.85
C ASN A 24 -7.75 3.76 -2.58
N ALA A 25 -8.68 3.90 -1.64
CA ALA A 25 -9.82 2.98 -1.53
C ALA A 25 -10.46 2.87 -2.92
N GLY A 26 -10.13 1.78 -3.60
CA GLY A 26 -10.22 1.67 -5.05
C GLY A 26 -11.60 1.19 -5.46
N THR A 27 -11.95 1.42 -6.71
CA THR A 27 -13.05 0.70 -7.37
C THR A 27 -13.00 -0.80 -7.02
N PRO A 28 -14.15 -1.47 -6.79
CA PRO A 28 -14.18 -2.88 -6.49
C PRO A 28 -13.32 -3.69 -7.47
N LEU A 29 -12.45 -4.54 -6.93
CA LEU A 29 -11.63 -5.44 -7.74
C LEU A 29 -12.52 -6.55 -8.29
N ASN A 30 -12.27 -6.97 -9.54
CA ASN A 30 -12.88 -8.21 -10.05
C ASN A 30 -12.24 -9.43 -9.35
N ASP A 31 -12.87 -10.59 -9.49
CA ASP A 31 -12.43 -11.82 -8.81
C ASP A 31 -10.98 -12.20 -9.14
N ALA A 32 -10.53 -11.99 -10.38
CA ALA A 32 -9.18 -12.35 -10.81
C ALA A 32 -8.12 -11.44 -10.18
N ASP A 33 -8.36 -10.13 -10.15
CA ASP A 33 -7.47 -9.17 -9.52
C ASP A 33 -7.44 -9.31 -8.00
N CYS A 34 -8.59 -9.61 -7.38
CA CYS A 34 -8.66 -9.91 -5.95
C CYS A 34 -7.86 -11.17 -5.57
N ALA A 35 -7.98 -12.24 -6.36
CA ALA A 35 -7.20 -13.46 -6.14
C ALA A 35 -5.70 -13.23 -6.34
N ALA A 36 -5.31 -12.35 -7.28
CA ALA A 36 -3.92 -11.96 -7.47
C ALA A 36 -3.37 -11.19 -6.26
N ALA A 37 -4.12 -10.20 -5.75
CA ALA A 37 -3.74 -9.43 -4.56
C ALA A 37 -3.61 -10.33 -3.31
N TRP A 38 -4.53 -11.29 -3.12
CA TRP A 38 -4.43 -12.28 -2.05
C TRP A 38 -3.15 -13.11 -2.12
N LYS A 39 -2.81 -13.57 -3.32
CA LYS A 39 -1.58 -14.34 -3.55
C LYS A 39 -0.33 -13.50 -3.29
N GLU A 40 -0.34 -12.23 -3.66
CA GLU A 40 0.75 -11.28 -3.41
C GLU A 40 0.91 -10.98 -1.92
N ALA A 41 -0.19 -10.91 -1.17
CA ALA A 41 -0.20 -10.74 0.28
C ALA A 41 0.35 -11.95 1.05
N GLY A 42 0.42 -13.12 0.39
CA GLY A 42 1.01 -14.34 0.93
C GLY A 42 0.13 -15.58 0.77
N GLY A 43 -1.11 -15.43 0.32
CA GLY A 43 -2.02 -16.55 0.00
C GLY A 43 -2.50 -17.36 1.22
N ALA A 44 -2.40 -16.81 2.42
CA ALA A 44 -2.82 -17.40 3.68
C ALA A 44 -3.29 -16.27 4.61
N ASP A 45 -3.87 -16.62 5.76
CA ASP A 45 -4.39 -15.66 6.74
C ASP A 45 -3.38 -14.54 7.02
N LEU A 46 -3.85 -13.31 6.81
CA LEU A 46 -3.01 -12.13 6.85
C LEU A 46 -3.07 -11.52 8.23
N SER A 47 -1.93 -11.44 8.90
CA SER A 47 -1.79 -10.59 10.07
C SER A 47 -1.90 -9.10 9.67
N PRO A 48 -2.17 -8.19 10.63
CA PRO A 48 -2.32 -6.77 10.33
C PRO A 48 -1.16 -6.19 9.51
N ASP A 49 0.07 -6.60 9.81
CA ASP A 49 1.25 -6.09 9.11
C ASP A 49 1.37 -6.58 7.66
N LYS A 50 0.89 -7.80 7.37
CA LYS A 50 0.84 -8.31 5.99
C LYS A 50 -0.30 -7.72 5.19
N ALA A 51 -1.42 -7.41 5.84
CA ALA A 51 -2.61 -6.91 5.18
C ALA A 51 -2.54 -5.41 4.87
N LYS A 52 -1.90 -4.61 5.74
CA LYS A 52 -1.71 -3.15 5.60
C LYS A 52 -1.40 -2.63 4.18
N PRO A 53 -0.48 -3.22 3.39
CA PRO A 53 -0.20 -2.72 2.05
C PRO A 53 -1.31 -2.98 1.03
N PHE A 54 -2.24 -3.90 1.30
CA PHE A 54 -3.28 -4.33 0.38
C PHE A 54 -4.67 -3.82 0.76
N ILE A 55 -4.85 -3.21 1.93
CA ILE A 55 -6.16 -2.82 2.44
C ILE A 55 -6.19 -1.38 2.97
N ALA A 56 -7.35 -0.74 2.88
CA ALA A 56 -7.56 0.60 3.42
C ALA A 56 -7.73 0.61 4.95
N SER A 57 -8.36 -0.42 5.51
CA SER A 57 -8.59 -0.56 6.96
C SER A 57 -8.65 -2.02 7.36
N PHE A 58 -7.80 -2.42 8.31
CA PHE A 58 -7.81 -3.78 8.87
C PHE A 58 -9.13 -4.10 9.58
N ASP A 59 -9.58 -3.20 10.45
CA ASP A 59 -10.80 -3.34 11.25
C ASP A 59 -12.09 -3.45 10.39
N GLN A 60 -12.06 -2.99 9.14
CA GLN A 60 -13.21 -3.12 8.23
C GLN A 60 -13.19 -4.41 7.41
N VAL A 61 -12.02 -5.05 7.29
CA VAL A 61 -11.84 -6.27 6.51
C VAL A 61 -11.86 -7.49 7.43
N ASP A 62 -11.23 -7.43 8.60
CA ASP A 62 -11.35 -8.38 9.72
C ASP A 62 -12.72 -8.19 10.38
N VAL A 63 -13.73 -8.92 9.91
CA VAL A 63 -15.14 -8.73 10.28
C VAL A 63 -15.49 -9.52 11.54
N ASP A 64 -14.84 -10.66 11.74
CA ASP A 64 -15.02 -11.45 12.95
C ASP A 64 -14.11 -11.00 14.10
N HIS A 65 -13.18 -10.09 13.82
CA HIS A 65 -12.26 -9.47 14.77
C HIS A 65 -11.36 -10.50 15.46
N ASP A 66 -10.98 -11.56 14.75
CA ASP A 66 -10.08 -12.60 15.26
C ASP A 66 -8.60 -12.19 15.23
N GLY A 67 -8.29 -11.04 14.61
CA GLY A 67 -6.95 -10.49 14.50
C GLY A 67 -6.18 -10.97 13.28
N ALA A 68 -6.82 -11.68 12.37
CA ALA A 68 -6.33 -12.04 11.05
C ALA A 68 -7.37 -11.71 9.98
N ILE A 69 -6.95 -11.69 8.72
CA ILE A 69 -7.86 -11.62 7.58
C ILE A 69 -7.74 -12.92 6.81
N ASN A 70 -8.82 -13.68 6.78
CA ASN A 70 -8.93 -14.89 5.96
C ASN A 70 -9.34 -14.54 4.50
N TRP A 71 -9.45 -15.56 3.65
CA TRP A 71 -9.77 -15.37 2.24
C TRP A 71 -11.18 -14.80 2.02
N GLU A 72 -12.17 -15.27 2.78
CA GLU A 72 -13.56 -14.82 2.67
C GLU A 72 -13.68 -13.32 2.99
N GLU A 73 -13.01 -12.88 4.04
CA GLU A 73 -12.92 -11.49 4.48
C GLU A 73 -12.21 -10.60 3.47
N PHE A 74 -11.04 -11.04 3.00
CA PHE A 74 -10.29 -10.31 1.98
C PHE A 74 -11.11 -10.13 0.69
N LYS A 75 -11.79 -11.20 0.25
CA LYS A 75 -12.67 -11.15 -0.94
C LYS A 75 -13.86 -10.22 -0.73
N ALA A 76 -14.48 -10.25 0.44
CA ALA A 76 -15.54 -9.30 0.77
C ALA A 76 -15.02 -7.85 0.76
N GLY A 77 -13.78 -7.64 1.22
CA GLY A 77 -13.07 -6.37 1.12
C GLY A 77 -12.87 -5.90 -0.32
N CYS A 78 -12.47 -6.80 -1.23
CA CYS A 78 -12.34 -6.50 -2.66
C CYS A 78 -13.65 -5.99 -3.28
N ALA A 79 -14.78 -6.66 -3.00
CA ALA A 79 -16.09 -6.28 -3.51
C ALA A 79 -16.58 -4.92 -2.95
N LYS A 80 -16.09 -4.54 -1.76
CA LYS A 80 -16.39 -3.27 -1.09
C LYS A 80 -15.41 -2.15 -1.44
N GLY A 81 -14.37 -2.41 -2.25
CA GLY A 81 -13.32 -1.42 -2.54
C GLY A 81 -12.36 -1.14 -1.37
N LEU A 82 -12.34 -2.04 -0.39
CA LEU A 82 -11.45 -1.96 0.78
C LEU A 82 -10.07 -2.55 0.50
N VAL A 83 -9.95 -3.36 -0.55
CA VAL A 83 -8.68 -3.95 -1.01
C VAL A 83 -8.17 -3.17 -2.22
N THR A 84 -6.88 -2.92 -2.23
CA THR A 84 -6.16 -2.22 -3.29
C THR A 84 -5.05 -3.12 -3.85
N LYS A 85 -4.84 -3.03 -5.17
CA LYS A 85 -3.78 -3.69 -5.91
C LYS A 85 -2.86 -2.63 -6.50
#